data_AF-S9Q166-F1
#
_entry.id   AF-S9Q166-F1
#
_cell.length_a   1.000
_cell.length_b   1.000
_cell.length_c   1.000
_cell.angle_alpha   90.00
_cell.angle_beta   90.00
_cell.angle_gamma   90.00
#
_symmetry.space_group_name_H-M   'P 1'
#
loop_
_entity.id
_entity.type
_entity.pdbx_description
1 polymer ?
#
loop_
_entity_poly.entity_id
_entity_poly.type
_entity_poly.pdbx_seq_one_letter_code
_entity_poly.pdbx_strand_id
1 'polypeptide(L)'
;MPLMPNRWTLTTAALVTAFALSGCGGVVESPTGGEQLPAEELATESGALTPAGTAGGWFAYQFKIGAGSETACTGARYVRYVSKYSKWVGAVLCGSNTRYKLYMSDSQTGTYYQLADYSGHGQDHCELVNTQFTLPNDDDITSGGCTSCALGNLIDPIGVPVYSRGYFGEAFNLVTAKDWGDLSTDAYECGVPVTEWRTYTFKTHGSVRYCSGARYVRYVPKYNKWVGAELCESTRYKLYMSSSETGTYYEIADYAGHGQDHCELINSKFTLPNEDDITSGGCTSCALGNLIDPIGVPVYSRGYFGEAFNLVTAKDWGDLSTDSYRCGVTIQ
;
A
#
# COMPACT_ATOMS: atom_id res chain seq x y z
N MET A 1 62.32 -41.71 44.89
CA MET A 1 62.24 -40.80 43.73
C MET A 1 62.16 -41.65 42.46
N PRO A 2 61.32 -41.28 41.49
CA PRO A 2 60.10 -42.07 41.24
C PRO A 2 59.82 -42.36 39.73
N LEU A 3 58.66 -43.00 39.49
CA LEU A 3 57.78 -42.98 38.30
C LEU A 3 57.98 -44.03 37.17
N MET A 4 57.04 -45.00 37.17
CA MET A 4 56.37 -45.62 36.00
C MET A 4 55.62 -44.53 35.15
N PRO A 5 54.97 -44.77 33.98
CA PRO A 5 54.45 -46.05 33.45
C PRO A 5 54.37 -46.24 31.90
N ASN A 6 53.86 -47.45 31.55
CA ASN A 6 52.97 -47.84 30.45
C ASN A 6 53.36 -47.63 28.97
N ARG A 7 53.66 -48.77 28.32
CA ARG A 7 53.37 -49.06 26.91
C ARG A 7 52.00 -49.71 26.79
N TRP A 8 51.30 -49.54 25.67
CA TRP A 8 50.96 -50.61 24.70
C TRP A 8 50.24 -49.99 23.48
N THR A 9 50.58 -50.55 22.32
CA THR A 9 50.36 -50.08 20.96
C THR A 9 49.03 -50.51 20.35
N LEU A 10 48.52 -49.68 19.42
CA LEU A 10 47.36 -49.94 18.55
C LEU A 10 47.52 -51.20 17.69
N THR A 11 46.39 -51.87 17.43
CA THR A 11 46.16 -52.60 16.16
C THR A 11 44.70 -52.47 15.74
N THR A 12 44.54 -52.23 14.45
CA THR A 12 43.32 -51.94 13.69
C THR A 12 42.46 -53.19 13.50
N ALA A 13 41.14 -53.07 13.58
CA ALA A 13 40.21 -54.06 13.06
C ALA A 13 39.04 -53.36 12.35
N ALA A 14 38.88 -53.67 11.06
CA ALA A 14 37.70 -53.37 10.28
C ALA A 14 36.63 -54.44 10.54
N LEU A 15 35.37 -54.03 10.68
CA LEU A 15 34.24 -54.94 10.54
C LEU A 15 33.18 -54.29 9.65
N VAL A 16 32.89 -55.00 8.55
CA VAL A 16 31.77 -54.81 7.66
C VAL A 16 30.58 -55.54 8.27
N THR A 17 29.43 -54.88 8.41
CA THR A 17 28.13 -55.55 8.53
C THR A 17 27.05 -54.70 7.86
N ALA A 18 26.45 -55.27 6.82
CA ALA A 18 25.24 -54.80 6.18
C ALA A 18 24.01 -55.19 7.03
N PHE A 19 23.03 -54.30 7.13
CA PHE A 19 21.67 -54.64 7.54
C PHE A 19 20.66 -54.02 6.59
N ALA A 20 19.68 -54.86 6.24
CA ALA A 20 18.70 -54.68 5.18
C ALA A 20 17.58 -53.68 5.53
N LEU A 21 17.04 -53.04 4.48
CA LEU A 21 15.77 -52.32 4.52
C LEU A 21 14.59 -53.29 4.56
N SER A 22 13.69 -53.10 5.53
CA SER A 22 12.25 -53.38 5.38
C SER A 22 11.48 -52.43 6.28
N GLY A 23 10.54 -51.67 5.70
CA GLY A 23 9.85 -50.57 6.35
C GLY A 23 8.77 -50.94 7.36
N CYS A 24 8.27 -49.91 8.04
CA CYS A 24 6.84 -49.66 8.30
C CYS A 24 6.65 -48.31 9.01
N GLY A 25 5.83 -47.44 8.39
CA GLY A 25 4.80 -46.59 8.98
C GLY A 25 5.07 -45.80 10.26
N GLY A 26 5.06 -44.46 10.12
CA GLY A 26 4.89 -43.52 11.22
C GLY A 26 4.78 -42.09 10.69
N VAL A 27 3.69 -41.80 9.98
CA VAL A 27 3.33 -40.45 9.52
C VAL A 27 2.94 -39.64 10.76
N VAL A 28 3.62 -38.52 11.00
CA VAL A 28 3.20 -37.53 12.01
C VAL A 28 2.05 -36.75 11.38
N GLU A 29 0.86 -36.87 11.98
CA GLU A 29 -0.36 -36.20 11.54
C GLU A 29 -0.21 -34.67 11.60
N SER A 30 -0.63 -34.00 10.51
CA SER A 30 -0.81 -32.55 10.45
C SER A 30 -2.05 -32.11 11.23
N PRO A 31 -2.08 -30.93 11.86
CA PRO A 31 -3.26 -30.46 12.56
C PRO A 31 -4.34 -30.07 11.54
N THR A 32 -5.39 -30.90 11.46
CA THR A 32 -6.63 -30.63 10.73
C THR A 32 -7.46 -29.59 11.48
N GLY A 33 -7.62 -28.41 10.92
CA GLY A 33 -8.45 -27.36 11.52
C GLY A 33 -8.54 -26.08 10.69
N GLY A 34 -8.80 -26.19 9.38
CA GLY A 34 -9.09 -25.05 8.51
C GLY A 34 -10.07 -25.47 7.44
N GLU A 35 -11.22 -24.80 7.38
CA GLU A 35 -12.28 -25.05 6.40
C GLU A 35 -11.82 -24.56 5.01
N GLN A 36 -11.79 -25.46 4.03
CA GLN A 36 -11.25 -25.23 2.70
C GLN A 36 -12.39 -24.90 1.73
N LEU A 37 -12.41 -23.68 1.20
CA LEU A 37 -13.29 -23.28 0.09
C LEU A 37 -12.57 -23.51 -1.26
N PRO A 38 -13.30 -23.79 -2.35
CA PRO A 38 -12.71 -24.27 -3.60
C PRO A 38 -11.94 -23.18 -4.36
N ALA A 39 -10.93 -23.62 -5.12
CA ALA A 39 -9.98 -22.79 -5.84
C ALA A 39 -10.34 -22.63 -7.31
N GLU A 40 -10.59 -21.39 -7.73
CA GLU A 40 -10.51 -20.83 -9.10
C GLU A 40 -10.22 -19.35 -8.85
N GLU A 41 -9.18 -18.70 -9.40
CA GLU A 41 -8.79 -18.59 -10.80
C GLU A 41 -7.34 -18.04 -10.84
N LEU A 42 -6.43 -18.70 -11.54
CA LEU A 42 -5.07 -18.25 -11.83
C LEU A 42 -5.10 -17.47 -13.16
N ALA A 43 -4.79 -16.17 -13.11
CA ALA A 43 -4.52 -15.38 -14.32
C ALA A 43 -3.07 -14.87 -14.28
N THR A 44 -2.29 -15.36 -15.24
CA THR A 44 -0.94 -14.87 -15.56
C THR A 44 -1.06 -13.98 -16.79
N GLU A 45 -0.70 -12.70 -16.68
CA GLU A 45 -0.35 -11.90 -17.86
C GLU A 45 0.86 -11.01 -17.58
N SER A 46 1.89 -11.18 -18.42
CA SER A 46 2.98 -10.23 -18.60
C SER A 46 2.62 -9.30 -19.76
N GLY A 47 2.74 -8.00 -19.55
CA GLY A 47 2.62 -7.01 -20.62
C GLY A 47 2.64 -5.60 -20.04
N ALA A 48 3.54 -4.76 -20.54
CA ALA A 48 3.52 -3.35 -20.25
C ALA A 48 2.19 -2.73 -20.70
N LEU A 49 1.58 -1.90 -19.85
CA LEU A 49 0.97 -0.59 -20.13
C LEU A 49 0.07 -0.17 -18.95
N THR A 50 -0.12 1.14 -18.86
CA THR A 50 -0.93 1.92 -17.92
C THR A 50 -2.20 1.26 -17.35
N PRO A 51 -2.60 1.65 -16.11
CA PRO A 51 -3.33 0.82 -15.18
C PRO A 51 -4.81 0.70 -15.53
N ALA A 52 -5.30 -0.54 -15.55
CA ALA A 52 -6.71 -0.84 -15.54
C ALA A 52 -7.35 -0.36 -14.23
N GLY A 53 -8.11 0.73 -14.32
CA GLY A 53 -9.31 0.98 -13.52
C GLY A 53 -9.20 0.94 -12.01
N THR A 54 -8.46 1.86 -11.39
CA THR A 54 -8.85 2.39 -10.06
C THR A 54 -8.19 3.74 -9.85
N ALA A 55 -8.94 4.74 -9.38
CA ALA A 55 -8.33 5.97 -8.90
C ALA A 55 -7.25 5.60 -7.86
N GLY A 56 -5.99 5.93 -8.13
CA GLY A 56 -4.88 5.53 -7.28
C GLY A 56 -5.13 5.94 -5.83
N GLY A 57 -4.61 5.15 -4.90
CA GLY A 57 -4.64 5.51 -3.48
C GLY A 57 -3.86 6.80 -3.25
N TRP A 58 -4.16 7.49 -2.16
CA TRP A 58 -3.35 8.62 -1.72
C TRP A 58 -1.96 8.14 -1.27
N PHE A 59 -0.94 8.93 -1.56
CA PHE A 59 0.41 8.73 -1.00
C PHE A 59 1.05 10.07 -0.71
N ALA A 60 1.90 10.12 0.32
CA ALA A 60 2.59 11.34 0.69
C ALA A 60 3.51 11.81 -0.43
N TYR A 61 3.36 13.07 -0.81
CA TYR A 61 4.20 13.69 -1.83
C TYR A 61 4.24 15.20 -1.65
N GLN A 62 5.45 15.75 -1.63
CA GLN A 62 5.68 17.19 -1.48
C GLN A 62 5.62 17.87 -2.85
N PHE A 63 4.41 18.07 -3.36
CA PHE A 63 4.20 18.74 -4.64
C PHE A 63 4.37 20.26 -4.56
N LYS A 64 4.72 20.86 -5.71
CA LYS A 64 4.81 22.31 -5.89
C LYS A 64 3.42 22.89 -6.17
N ILE A 65 3.07 23.95 -5.46
CA ILE A 65 1.85 24.73 -5.71
C ILE A 65 2.18 25.90 -6.65
N GLY A 66 1.30 26.16 -7.61
CA GLY A 66 1.42 27.27 -8.54
C GLY A 66 1.24 28.64 -7.88
N ALA A 67 1.87 29.67 -8.44
CA ALA A 67 1.71 31.04 -7.97
C ALA A 67 0.24 31.47 -8.07
N GLY A 68 -0.26 32.16 -7.03
CA GLY A 68 -1.65 32.57 -6.91
C GLY A 68 -2.61 31.49 -6.39
N SER A 69 -2.13 30.25 -6.21
CA SER A 69 -2.90 29.13 -5.64
C SER A 69 -2.53 28.84 -4.18
N GLU A 70 -2.01 29.84 -3.46
CA GLU A 70 -1.55 29.68 -2.08
C GLU A 70 -2.69 29.20 -1.16
N THR A 71 -2.33 28.47 -0.11
CA THR A 71 -3.28 28.00 0.91
C THR A 71 -2.77 28.31 2.30
N ALA A 72 -3.69 28.59 3.22
CA ALA A 72 -3.41 28.66 4.65
C ALA A 72 -3.18 27.26 5.28
N CYS A 73 -3.53 26.18 4.57
CA CYS A 73 -3.35 24.82 5.06
C CYS A 73 -1.86 24.44 5.02
N THR A 74 -1.34 24.01 6.16
CA THR A 74 0.09 23.72 6.37
C THR A 74 0.37 22.25 6.70
N GLY A 75 -0.67 21.40 6.68
CA GLY A 75 -0.57 20.00 7.05
C GLY A 75 0.14 19.13 6.01
N ALA A 76 0.08 17.81 6.24
CA ALA A 76 0.64 16.81 5.34
C ALA A 76 0.07 16.94 3.92
N ARG A 77 0.88 16.55 2.94
CA ARG A 77 0.56 16.64 1.52
C ARG A 77 0.47 15.24 0.92
N TYR A 78 -0.61 15.01 0.20
CA TYR A 78 -0.86 13.75 -0.47
C TYR A 78 -1.18 13.99 -1.94
N VAL A 79 -0.85 13.02 -2.78
CA VAL A 79 -1.29 13.00 -4.16
C VAL A 79 -1.93 11.67 -4.50
N ARG A 80 -2.81 11.69 -5.49
CA ARG A 80 -3.36 10.50 -6.11
C ARG A 80 -3.59 10.72 -7.59
N TYR A 81 -3.64 9.65 -8.36
CA TYR A 81 -4.02 9.69 -9.76
C TYR A 81 -5.51 9.38 -9.92
N VAL A 82 -6.25 10.23 -10.63
CA VAL A 82 -7.67 10.03 -10.94
C VAL A 82 -7.79 9.69 -12.42
N SER A 83 -7.93 8.39 -12.71
CA SER A 83 -7.96 7.86 -14.08
C SER A 83 -9.14 8.39 -14.90
N LYS A 84 -10.31 8.62 -14.27
CA LYS A 84 -11.49 9.21 -14.92
C LYS A 84 -11.16 10.51 -15.68
N TYR A 85 -10.26 11.32 -15.12
CA TYR A 85 -9.88 12.61 -15.69
C TYR A 85 -8.49 12.63 -16.31
N SER A 86 -7.71 11.55 -16.16
CA SER A 86 -6.28 11.53 -16.48
C SER A 86 -5.52 12.66 -15.79
N LYS A 87 -5.77 12.87 -14.50
CA LYS A 87 -5.20 13.97 -13.72
C LYS A 87 -4.60 13.49 -12.41
N TRP A 88 -3.60 14.21 -11.94
CA TRP A 88 -3.07 14.09 -10.59
C TRP A 88 -3.80 15.07 -9.68
N VAL A 89 -4.34 14.58 -8.58
CA VAL A 89 -4.99 15.40 -7.56
C VAL A 89 -4.06 15.46 -6.36
N GLY A 90 -3.77 16.68 -5.90
CA GLY A 90 -3.01 16.95 -4.70
C GLY A 90 -3.94 17.44 -3.59
N ALA A 91 -3.66 17.05 -2.35
CA ALA A 91 -4.37 17.50 -1.16
C ALA A 91 -3.38 18.01 -0.12
N VAL A 92 -3.70 19.15 0.48
CA VAL A 92 -2.98 19.71 1.63
C VAL A 92 -3.93 19.71 2.82
N LEU A 93 -3.58 19.01 3.90
CA LEU A 93 -4.44 18.91 5.08
C LEU A 93 -4.54 20.24 5.84
N CYS A 94 -5.74 20.54 6.33
CA CYS A 94 -6.09 21.75 7.07
C CYS A 94 -6.41 21.40 8.53
N GLY A 95 -5.39 20.96 9.28
CA GLY A 95 -5.51 20.59 10.70
C GLY A 95 -6.05 19.17 10.97
N SER A 96 -6.82 18.57 10.06
CA SER A 96 -7.29 17.17 10.14
C SER A 96 -7.17 16.45 8.79
N ASN A 97 -7.35 15.12 8.78
CA ASN A 97 -7.39 14.34 7.54
C ASN A 97 -8.74 14.43 6.80
N THR A 98 -9.79 14.95 7.42
CA THR A 98 -11.11 15.14 6.80
C THR A 98 -11.33 16.55 6.26
N ARG A 99 -10.41 17.49 6.54
CA ARG A 99 -10.46 18.87 6.05
C ARG A 99 -9.18 19.19 5.30
N TYR A 100 -9.28 19.53 4.02
CA TYR A 100 -8.11 19.68 3.16
C TYR A 100 -8.38 20.62 1.98
N LYS A 101 -7.33 21.25 1.44
CA LYS A 101 -7.39 22.00 0.17
C LYS A 101 -6.96 21.08 -0.97
N LEU A 102 -7.77 21.04 -2.03
CA LEU A 102 -7.50 20.25 -3.23
C LEU A 102 -6.83 21.08 -4.33
N TYR A 103 -6.00 20.37 -5.09
CA TYR A 103 -5.23 20.87 -6.22
C TYR A 103 -5.20 19.82 -7.33
N MET A 104 -4.84 20.24 -8.54
CA MET A 104 -4.72 19.35 -9.69
C MET A 104 -3.51 19.66 -10.56
N SER A 105 -2.99 18.63 -11.24
CA SER A 105 -1.90 18.72 -12.22
C SER A 105 -2.05 17.67 -13.32
N ASP A 106 -1.47 17.92 -14.48
CA ASP A 106 -1.30 16.92 -15.54
C ASP A 106 -0.16 15.92 -15.24
N SER A 107 0.72 16.25 -14.30
CA SER A 107 1.90 15.43 -13.98
C SER A 107 2.07 15.27 -12.47
N GLN A 108 2.47 14.08 -12.03
CA GLN A 108 2.77 13.78 -10.62
C GLN A 108 3.77 14.79 -10.04
N THR A 109 4.81 15.11 -10.80
CA THR A 109 5.94 15.96 -10.40
C THR A 109 5.79 17.41 -10.88
N GLY A 110 4.66 17.72 -11.55
CA GLY A 110 4.38 19.03 -12.09
C GLY A 110 4.01 20.07 -11.04
N THR A 111 3.63 21.25 -11.53
CA THR A 111 2.99 22.28 -10.70
C THR A 111 1.52 21.94 -10.53
N TYR A 112 1.02 22.05 -9.30
CA TYR A 112 -0.37 21.82 -8.95
C TYR A 112 -1.08 23.17 -8.76
N TYR A 113 -2.23 23.30 -9.40
CA TYR A 113 -3.05 24.51 -9.36
C TYR A 113 -4.36 24.22 -8.64
N GLN A 114 -4.94 25.24 -8.02
CA GLN A 114 -6.20 25.07 -7.30
C GLN A 114 -7.33 24.70 -8.24
N LEU A 115 -8.32 24.01 -7.69
CA LEU A 115 -9.57 23.73 -8.38
C LEU A 115 -10.48 24.96 -8.31
N ALA A 116 -11.13 25.28 -9.40
CA ALA A 116 -12.21 26.24 -9.46
C ALA A 116 -13.45 25.59 -10.09
N ASP A 117 -14.60 26.03 -9.66
CA ASP A 117 -15.88 25.58 -10.17
C ASP A 117 -16.49 26.74 -10.94
N TYR A 118 -16.80 26.52 -12.23
CA TYR A 118 -17.41 27.54 -13.08
C TYR A 118 -18.90 27.74 -12.77
N SER A 119 -19.58 26.70 -12.27
CA SER A 119 -21.02 26.73 -11.98
C SER A 119 -21.30 26.09 -10.63
N GLY A 120 -21.03 26.86 -9.57
CA GLY A 120 -21.22 26.39 -8.21
C GLY A 120 -20.16 26.93 -7.27
N HIS A 121 -19.85 26.15 -6.24
CA HIS A 121 -18.85 26.51 -5.22
C HIS A 121 -17.78 25.41 -5.05
N GLY A 122 -17.86 24.32 -5.81
CA GLY A 122 -16.90 23.21 -5.80
C GLY A 122 -17.29 22.00 -4.96
N GLN A 123 -18.55 21.85 -4.52
CA GLN A 123 -19.01 20.65 -3.79
C GLN A 123 -18.80 19.38 -4.62
N ASP A 124 -19.03 19.49 -5.93
CA ASP A 124 -18.85 18.47 -6.94
C ASP A 124 -17.40 17.92 -7.00
N HIS A 125 -16.39 18.73 -6.67
CA HIS A 125 -14.97 18.33 -6.58
C HIS A 125 -14.71 17.23 -5.56
N CYS A 126 -15.65 16.99 -4.64
CA CYS A 126 -15.53 15.91 -3.67
C CYS A 126 -15.48 14.50 -4.30
N GLU A 127 -15.88 14.33 -5.56
CA GLU A 127 -15.66 13.07 -6.29
C GLU A 127 -14.19 12.71 -6.50
N LEU A 128 -13.30 13.71 -6.46
CA LEU A 128 -11.86 13.48 -6.59
C LEU A 128 -11.29 12.74 -5.38
N VAL A 129 -11.99 12.81 -4.24
CA VAL A 129 -11.59 12.16 -2.99
C VAL A 129 -12.49 10.95 -2.70
N ASN A 130 -13.80 11.13 -2.77
CA ASN A 130 -14.80 10.12 -2.46
C ASN A 130 -15.34 9.50 -3.75
N THR A 131 -14.96 8.25 -4.03
CA THR A 131 -15.40 7.53 -5.24
C THR A 131 -16.87 7.14 -5.22
N GLN A 132 -17.52 7.20 -4.05
CA GLN A 132 -18.97 7.00 -3.88
C GLN A 132 -19.74 8.32 -3.85
N PHE A 133 -19.06 9.44 -4.09
CA PHE A 133 -19.69 10.74 -4.11
C PHE A 133 -20.71 10.80 -5.24
N THR A 134 -21.91 11.27 -4.91
CA THR A 134 -22.98 11.54 -5.85
C THR A 134 -23.52 12.92 -5.53
N LEU A 135 -23.91 13.64 -6.59
CA LEU A 135 -24.50 14.95 -6.47
C LEU A 135 -25.91 14.88 -7.05
N PRO A 136 -26.98 15.05 -6.23
CA PRO A 136 -28.35 14.96 -6.72
C PRO A 136 -28.73 16.09 -7.68
N ASN A 137 -28.17 17.29 -7.44
CA ASN A 137 -28.42 18.48 -8.25
C ASN A 137 -27.19 19.39 -8.22
N ASP A 138 -26.60 19.60 -9.40
CA ASP A 138 -25.43 20.46 -9.59
C ASP A 138 -25.80 21.95 -9.58
N ASP A 139 -27.06 22.29 -9.86
CA ASP A 139 -27.54 23.68 -9.91
C ASP A 139 -27.85 24.27 -8.52
N ASP A 140 -27.80 23.47 -7.43
CA ASP A 140 -28.00 23.99 -6.07
C ASP A 140 -26.69 24.50 -5.48
N ILE A 141 -26.42 25.79 -5.70
CA ILE A 141 -25.22 26.48 -5.22
C ILE A 141 -25.05 26.48 -3.69
N THR A 142 -26.11 26.28 -2.90
CA THR A 142 -26.04 26.40 -1.43
C THR A 142 -25.63 25.11 -0.72
N SER A 143 -25.76 23.97 -1.40
CA SER A 143 -25.43 22.66 -0.83
C SER A 143 -24.97 21.61 -1.85
N GLY A 144 -25.19 21.81 -3.15
CA GLY A 144 -25.14 20.76 -4.17
C GLY A 144 -26.06 19.57 -3.87
N GLY A 145 -26.99 19.69 -2.92
CA GLY A 145 -27.66 18.54 -2.29
C GLY A 145 -26.73 17.61 -1.50
N CYS A 146 -25.46 17.99 -1.30
CA CYS A 146 -24.46 17.21 -0.61
C CYS A 146 -24.66 17.31 0.91
N THR A 147 -25.27 16.29 1.49
CA THR A 147 -25.52 16.21 2.94
C THR A 147 -24.30 15.82 3.77
N SER A 148 -23.24 15.33 3.12
CA SER A 148 -22.04 14.83 3.76
C SER A 148 -20.77 15.60 3.37
N CYS A 149 -20.91 16.80 2.85
CA CYS A 149 -19.77 17.66 2.59
C CYS A 149 -19.98 19.11 3.04
N ALA A 150 -18.86 19.78 3.27
CA ALA A 150 -18.80 21.19 3.59
C ALA A 150 -17.64 21.85 2.85
N LEU A 151 -17.82 23.12 2.53
CA LEU A 151 -16.77 23.97 1.97
C LEU A 151 -16.38 25.01 3.03
N GLY A 152 -15.12 25.43 2.98
CA GLY A 152 -14.66 26.58 3.74
C GLY A 152 -15.02 27.90 3.05
N ASN A 153 -14.25 28.95 3.30
CA ASN A 153 -14.54 30.25 2.69
C ASN A 153 -14.32 30.19 1.18
N LEU A 154 -15.20 30.83 0.42
CA LEU A 154 -15.02 30.98 -1.01
C LEU A 154 -13.85 31.92 -1.29
N ILE A 155 -13.06 31.54 -2.29
CA ILE A 155 -11.93 32.30 -2.81
C ILE A 155 -12.29 32.68 -4.24
N ASP A 156 -12.01 33.93 -4.58
CA ASP A 156 -12.10 34.44 -5.94
C ASP A 156 -10.69 34.55 -6.55
N PRO A 157 -10.26 33.55 -7.35
CA PRO A 157 -8.90 33.45 -7.87
C PRO A 157 -8.68 34.21 -9.17
N ILE A 158 -9.39 35.32 -9.46
CA ILE A 158 -9.27 36.07 -10.73
C ILE A 158 -7.81 36.26 -11.16
N GLY A 159 -7.53 35.90 -12.43
CA GLY A 159 -6.21 36.05 -13.04
C GLY A 159 -5.21 34.94 -12.68
N VAL A 160 -5.57 34.00 -11.81
CA VAL A 160 -4.73 32.86 -11.42
C VAL A 160 -5.02 31.65 -12.32
N PRO A 161 -4.00 30.85 -12.69
CA PRO A 161 -4.24 29.55 -13.33
C PRO A 161 -4.93 28.57 -12.37
N VAL A 162 -6.04 27.98 -12.81
CA VAL A 162 -6.86 27.04 -12.06
C VAL A 162 -7.27 25.87 -12.95
N TYR A 163 -7.50 24.70 -12.37
CA TYR A 163 -8.24 23.65 -13.05
C TYR A 163 -9.72 23.88 -12.83
N SER A 164 -10.46 24.16 -13.90
CA SER A 164 -11.88 24.48 -13.86
C SER A 164 -12.70 23.52 -14.73
N ARG A 165 -13.95 23.36 -14.34
CA ARG A 165 -15.01 22.69 -15.12
C ARG A 165 -16.36 23.35 -14.83
N GLY A 166 -17.32 23.11 -15.70
CA GLY A 166 -18.69 23.64 -15.59
C GLY A 166 -19.60 22.77 -14.74
N TYR A 167 -19.53 21.46 -14.93
CA TYR A 167 -20.48 20.54 -14.30
C TYR A 167 -19.81 19.28 -13.73
N PHE A 168 -20.50 18.66 -12.78
CA PHE A 168 -20.14 17.38 -12.17
C PHE A 168 -19.86 16.32 -13.25
N GLY A 169 -18.74 15.62 -13.11
CA GLY A 169 -18.35 14.58 -14.05
C GLY A 169 -17.64 15.06 -15.32
N GLU A 170 -17.64 16.36 -15.61
CA GLU A 170 -16.91 16.90 -16.76
C GLU A 170 -15.40 16.89 -16.55
N ALA A 171 -14.66 16.95 -17.67
CA ALA A 171 -13.22 17.04 -17.66
C ALA A 171 -12.76 18.42 -17.16
N PHE A 172 -11.71 18.42 -16.33
CA PHE A 172 -11.05 19.63 -15.86
C PHE A 172 -10.09 20.18 -16.91
N ASN A 173 -10.11 21.50 -17.09
CA ASN A 173 -9.22 22.23 -17.98
C ASN A 173 -8.40 23.25 -17.20
N LEU A 174 -7.10 23.36 -17.51
CA LEU A 174 -6.27 24.42 -16.97
C LEU A 174 -6.61 25.73 -17.68
N VAL A 175 -7.18 26.68 -16.96
CA VAL A 175 -7.61 27.99 -17.46
C VAL A 175 -7.09 29.09 -16.55
N THR A 176 -7.06 30.32 -17.04
CA THR A 176 -6.92 31.50 -16.18
C THR A 176 -8.30 31.88 -15.67
N ALA A 177 -8.46 31.90 -14.34
CA ALA A 177 -9.73 32.20 -13.69
C ALA A 177 -10.27 33.57 -14.11
N LYS A 178 -11.55 33.62 -14.45
CA LYS A 178 -12.25 34.83 -14.88
C LYS A 178 -13.26 35.28 -13.82
N ASP A 179 -13.52 36.58 -13.83
CA ASP A 179 -14.54 37.20 -13.01
C ASP A 179 -15.94 36.59 -13.33
N TRP A 180 -16.74 36.36 -12.29
CA TRP A 180 -18.10 35.76 -12.32
C TRP A 180 -18.21 34.29 -12.77
N GLY A 181 -17.12 33.53 -12.87
CA GLY A 181 -17.14 32.13 -13.29
C GLY A 181 -16.44 31.20 -12.31
N ASP A 182 -15.15 31.39 -12.10
CA ASP A 182 -14.30 30.36 -11.49
C ASP A 182 -14.13 30.55 -9.97
N LEU A 183 -15.04 29.98 -9.16
CA LEU A 183 -14.94 30.06 -7.70
C LEU A 183 -14.12 28.89 -7.12
N SER A 184 -13.24 29.18 -6.18
CA SER A 184 -12.54 28.16 -5.38
C SER A 184 -12.98 28.24 -3.92
N THR A 185 -12.48 27.33 -3.09
CA THR A 185 -12.68 27.37 -1.63
C THR A 185 -11.36 27.16 -0.90
N ASP A 186 -11.20 27.71 0.29
CA ASP A 186 -10.00 27.55 1.11
C ASP A 186 -9.83 26.12 1.67
N ALA A 187 -10.92 25.36 1.78
CA ALA A 187 -10.92 23.97 2.26
C ALA A 187 -12.17 23.19 1.80
N TYR A 188 -12.00 21.88 1.69
CA TYR A 188 -13.05 20.90 1.42
C TYR A 188 -13.14 19.93 2.61
N GLU A 189 -14.36 19.53 2.93
CA GLU A 189 -14.66 18.41 3.81
C GLU A 189 -15.61 17.46 3.06
N CYS A 190 -15.11 16.39 2.45
CA CYS A 190 -15.91 15.53 1.56
C CYS A 190 -16.50 14.28 2.23
N GLY A 191 -16.56 14.27 3.56
CA GLY A 191 -17.06 13.14 4.35
C GLY A 191 -16.14 11.91 4.39
N VAL A 192 -14.98 11.96 3.73
CA VAL A 192 -13.95 10.90 3.76
C VAL A 192 -12.58 11.50 4.05
N PRO A 193 -11.69 10.78 4.76
CA PRO A 193 -10.35 11.27 5.03
C PRO A 193 -9.42 11.12 3.82
N VAL A 194 -8.48 12.06 3.69
CA VAL A 194 -7.28 11.92 2.86
C VAL A 194 -6.16 11.34 3.72
N THR A 195 -5.79 10.10 3.44
CA THR A 195 -4.77 9.33 4.18
C THR A 195 -4.18 8.27 3.26
N GLU A 196 -2.92 7.87 3.51
CA GLU A 196 -2.28 6.78 2.74
C GLU A 196 -2.98 5.45 2.94
N TRP A 197 -3.46 5.20 4.17
CA TRP A 197 -4.12 3.96 4.54
C TRP A 197 -5.62 4.18 4.60
N ARG A 198 -6.36 3.35 3.87
CA ARG A 198 -7.81 3.32 3.97
C ARG A 198 -8.27 1.96 4.48
N THR A 199 -9.35 1.95 5.23
CA THR A 199 -10.01 0.69 5.61
C THR A 199 -10.57 0.02 4.36
N TYR A 200 -10.19 -1.23 4.13
CA TYR A 200 -10.70 -2.02 3.00
C TYR A 200 -10.56 -3.51 3.28
N THR A 201 -11.66 -4.24 3.18
CA THR A 201 -11.69 -5.69 3.36
C THR A 201 -11.38 -6.38 2.03
N PHE A 202 -10.09 -6.51 1.73
CA PHE A 202 -9.61 -7.19 0.52
C PHE A 202 -9.71 -8.72 0.63
N LYS A 203 -9.69 -9.39 -0.53
CA LYS A 203 -9.58 -10.85 -0.65
C LYS A 203 -8.10 -11.27 -0.61
N THR A 204 -7.78 -12.31 0.14
CA THR A 204 -6.43 -12.90 0.20
C THR A 204 -6.37 -14.17 -0.63
N HIS A 205 -5.25 -14.41 -1.29
CA HIS A 205 -4.96 -15.71 -1.90
C HIS A 205 -4.64 -16.72 -0.79
N GLY A 206 -5.25 -17.91 -0.85
CA GLY A 206 -5.11 -18.94 0.18
C GLY A 206 -6.11 -18.80 1.34
N SER A 207 -6.24 -19.87 2.11
CA SER A 207 -7.21 -19.98 3.23
C SER A 207 -6.59 -19.72 4.61
N VAL A 208 -5.25 -19.67 4.71
CA VAL A 208 -4.58 -19.47 6.00
C VAL A 208 -4.67 -18.01 6.40
N ARG A 209 -5.29 -17.75 7.56
CA ARG A 209 -5.32 -16.43 8.18
C ARG A 209 -4.43 -16.42 9.41
N TYR A 210 -3.42 -15.57 9.38
CA TYR A 210 -2.51 -15.37 10.51
C TYR A 210 -3.04 -14.33 11.50
N CYS A 211 -3.83 -13.38 10.99
CA CYS A 211 -4.39 -12.27 11.76
C CYS A 211 -5.88 -12.12 11.43
N SER A 212 -6.64 -11.47 12.32
CA SER A 212 -8.11 -11.38 12.22
C SER A 212 -8.67 -10.00 12.57
N GLY A 213 -7.81 -8.98 12.60
CA GLY A 213 -8.20 -7.61 12.93
C GLY A 213 -8.63 -6.81 11.70
N ALA A 214 -8.64 -5.48 11.88
CA ALA A 214 -8.99 -4.55 10.82
C ALA A 214 -8.03 -4.68 9.63
N ARG A 215 -8.57 -4.47 8.42
CA ARG A 215 -7.83 -4.57 7.16
C ARG A 215 -7.74 -3.20 6.51
N TYR A 216 -6.53 -2.86 6.07
CA TYR A 216 -6.22 -1.60 5.42
C TYR A 216 -5.53 -1.84 4.09
N VAL A 217 -5.70 -0.91 3.15
CA VAL A 217 -4.92 -0.89 1.91
C VAL A 217 -4.31 0.47 1.68
N ARG A 218 -3.15 0.48 1.04
CA ARG A 218 -2.49 1.66 0.52
C ARG A 218 -1.92 1.38 -0.86
N TYR A 219 -1.76 2.44 -1.64
CA TYR A 219 -0.99 2.37 -2.88
C TYR A 219 0.48 2.70 -2.60
N VAL A 220 1.40 1.96 -3.21
CA VAL A 220 2.84 2.19 -3.12
C VAL A 220 3.38 2.52 -4.52
N PRO A 221 3.53 3.82 -4.86
CA PRO A 221 3.92 4.25 -6.21
C PRO A 221 5.27 3.72 -6.65
N LYS A 222 6.23 3.57 -5.72
CA LYS A 222 7.57 3.03 -5.98
C LYS A 222 7.52 1.68 -6.72
N TYR A 223 6.51 0.86 -6.41
CA TYR A 223 6.36 -0.48 -6.97
C TYR A 223 5.18 -0.63 -7.93
N ASN A 224 4.35 0.40 -8.05
CA ASN A 224 3.05 0.32 -8.72
C ASN A 224 2.25 -0.90 -8.23
N LYS A 225 2.06 -0.96 -6.90
CA LYS A 225 1.37 -2.05 -6.20
C LYS A 225 0.47 -1.51 -5.11
N TRP A 226 -0.54 -2.29 -4.78
CA TRP A 226 -1.35 -2.13 -3.59
C TRP A 226 -0.81 -3.02 -2.49
N VAL A 227 -0.61 -2.44 -1.31
CA VAL A 227 -0.23 -3.17 -0.11
C VAL A 227 -1.45 -3.26 0.79
N GLY A 228 -1.84 -4.48 1.13
CA GLY A 228 -2.87 -4.78 2.11
C GLY A 228 -2.22 -5.14 3.44
N ALA A 229 -2.75 -4.61 4.53
CA ALA A 229 -2.34 -4.96 5.89
C ALA A 229 -3.53 -5.50 6.66
N GLU A 230 -3.36 -6.65 7.30
CA GLU A 230 -4.33 -7.21 8.26
C GLU A 230 -3.74 -7.13 9.66
N LEU A 231 -4.38 -6.37 10.54
CA LEU A 231 -3.88 -6.19 11.90
C LEU A 231 -4.04 -7.47 12.71
N CYS A 232 -3.00 -7.83 13.43
CA CYS A 232 -3.04 -8.79 14.53
C CYS A 232 -3.22 -8.02 15.85
N GLU A 233 -2.52 -6.88 15.96
CA GLU A 233 -2.56 -5.88 17.03
C GLU A 233 -2.26 -4.48 16.42
N SER A 234 -2.15 -3.43 17.23
CA SER A 234 -1.89 -2.06 16.73
C SER A 234 -0.55 -1.88 16.01
N THR A 235 0.49 -2.62 16.43
CA THR A 235 1.85 -2.56 15.86
C THR A 235 2.30 -3.88 15.23
N ARG A 236 1.39 -4.85 15.12
CA ARG A 236 1.66 -6.17 14.53
C ARG A 236 0.62 -6.48 13.47
N TYR A 237 1.06 -6.79 12.26
CA TYR A 237 0.18 -7.00 11.11
C TYR A 237 0.80 -7.98 10.12
N LYS A 238 -0.04 -8.65 9.34
CA LYS A 238 0.38 -9.40 8.14
C LYS A 238 0.25 -8.49 6.93
N LEU A 239 1.28 -8.46 6.09
CA LEU A 239 1.29 -7.72 4.83
C LEU A 239 0.98 -8.65 3.65
N TYR A 240 0.27 -8.08 2.68
CA TYR A 240 -0.09 -8.71 1.42
C TYR A 240 0.07 -7.69 0.29
N MET A 241 0.16 -8.15 -0.95
CA MET A 241 0.34 -7.29 -2.11
C MET A 241 -0.57 -7.67 -3.26
N SER A 242 -1.02 -6.68 -4.04
CA SER A 242 -1.80 -6.86 -5.26
C SER A 242 -1.38 -5.87 -6.35
N SER A 243 -1.64 -6.23 -7.61
CA SER A 243 -1.56 -5.30 -8.75
C SER A 243 -2.79 -4.41 -8.88
N SER A 244 -3.90 -4.75 -8.21
CA SER A 244 -5.17 -4.03 -8.27
C SER A 244 -5.72 -3.78 -6.87
N GLU A 245 -6.38 -2.64 -6.69
CA GLU A 245 -6.98 -2.26 -5.42
C GLU A 245 -8.05 -3.27 -4.97
N THR A 246 -8.86 -3.74 -5.91
CA THR A 246 -10.00 -4.65 -5.69
C THR A 246 -9.69 -6.10 -6.06
N GLY A 247 -8.45 -6.37 -6.45
CA GLY A 247 -7.98 -7.69 -6.83
C GLY A 247 -7.76 -8.62 -5.64
N THR A 248 -7.22 -9.80 -5.94
CA THR A 248 -6.71 -10.72 -4.92
C THR A 248 -5.36 -10.23 -4.42
N TYR A 249 -5.16 -10.28 -3.11
CA TYR A 249 -3.91 -9.93 -2.45
C TYR A 249 -3.16 -11.20 -2.08
N TYR A 250 -1.90 -11.29 -2.48
CA TYR A 250 -1.03 -12.44 -2.27
C TYR A 250 -0.05 -12.17 -1.14
N GLU A 251 0.47 -13.22 -0.53
CA GLU A 251 1.55 -13.07 0.45
C GLU A 251 2.78 -12.42 -0.19
N ILE A 252 3.56 -11.73 0.63
CA ILE A 252 4.83 -11.15 0.22
C ILE A 252 5.93 -12.06 0.77
N ALA A 253 6.76 -12.57 -0.13
CA ALA A 253 7.91 -13.39 0.19
C ALA A 253 9.20 -12.65 -0.15
N ASP A 254 10.26 -13.02 0.54
CA ASP A 254 11.60 -12.51 0.36
C ASP A 254 12.46 -13.66 -0.18
N TYR A 255 13.05 -13.46 -1.37
CA TYR A 255 13.87 -14.47 -2.01
C TYR A 255 15.27 -14.58 -1.37
N ALA A 256 15.79 -13.49 -0.81
CA ALA A 256 17.12 -13.44 -0.22
C ALA A 256 17.07 -12.76 1.16
N GLY A 257 16.36 -13.40 2.07
CA GLY A 257 16.21 -12.92 3.45
C GLY A 257 15.04 -13.55 4.17
N HIS A 258 14.47 -12.81 5.11
CA HIS A 258 13.30 -13.23 5.89
C HIS A 258 12.15 -12.21 5.82
N GLY A 259 12.30 -11.13 5.06
CA GLY A 259 11.28 -10.10 4.85
C GLY A 259 11.36 -8.90 5.80
N GLN A 260 12.47 -8.68 6.51
CA GLN A 260 12.66 -7.46 7.33
C GLN A 260 12.59 -6.19 6.48
N ASP A 261 13.10 -6.27 5.25
CA ASP A 261 13.12 -5.21 4.25
C ASP A 261 11.72 -4.79 3.77
N HIS A 262 10.71 -5.67 3.88
CA HIS A 262 9.31 -5.40 3.56
C HIS A 262 8.72 -4.28 4.44
N CYS A 263 9.35 -3.96 5.57
CA CYS A 263 8.97 -2.82 6.40
C CYS A 263 9.01 -1.47 5.65
N GLU A 264 9.73 -1.37 4.54
CA GLU A 264 9.72 -0.19 3.67
C GLU A 264 8.35 0.11 3.05
N LEU A 265 7.51 -0.92 2.91
CA LEU A 265 6.18 -0.81 2.30
C LEU A 265 5.24 0.06 3.15
N ILE A 266 5.58 0.23 4.43
CA ILE A 266 4.70 0.85 5.42
C ILE A 266 5.39 1.92 6.26
N ASN A 267 6.72 1.86 6.40
CA ASN A 267 7.51 2.84 7.12
C ASN A 267 8.41 3.58 6.14
N SER A 268 8.01 4.80 5.80
CA SER A 268 8.75 5.66 4.85
C SER A 268 10.13 6.11 5.36
N LYS A 269 10.40 5.94 6.67
CA LYS A 269 11.72 6.18 7.28
C LYS A 269 12.55 4.91 7.41
N PHE A 270 12.03 3.78 6.94
CA PHE A 270 12.77 2.53 6.97
C PHE A 270 14.03 2.63 6.11
N THR A 271 15.12 2.17 6.68
CA THR A 271 16.41 2.06 6.01
C THR A 271 17.02 0.73 6.41
N LEU A 272 17.59 0.03 5.44
CA LEU A 272 18.31 -1.21 5.65
C LEU A 272 19.81 -0.92 5.53
N PRO A 273 20.59 -0.92 6.63
CA PRO A 273 22.02 -0.66 6.56
C PRO A 273 22.79 -1.79 5.87
N ASN A 274 22.31 -3.03 5.99
CA ASN A 274 22.90 -4.22 5.40
C ASN A 274 21.82 -5.24 5.04
N GLU A 275 21.71 -5.53 3.75
CA GLU A 275 20.83 -6.57 3.17
C GLU A 275 21.23 -7.98 3.60
N ASP A 276 22.53 -8.23 3.74
CA ASP A 276 23.07 -9.57 4.04
C ASP A 276 22.93 -9.95 5.52
N ASP A 277 22.42 -9.05 6.37
CA ASP A 277 22.10 -9.36 7.76
C ASP A 277 20.72 -10.03 7.87
N ILE A 278 20.72 -11.35 7.65
CA ILE A 278 19.52 -12.21 7.79
C ILE A 278 18.88 -12.18 9.18
N THR A 279 19.59 -11.74 10.23
CA THR A 279 19.07 -11.75 11.61
C THR A 279 18.24 -10.52 11.94
N SER A 280 18.65 -9.33 11.50
CA SER A 280 17.94 -8.09 11.83
C SER A 280 17.60 -7.20 10.63
N GLY A 281 18.21 -7.44 9.47
CA GLY A 281 18.27 -6.47 8.38
C GLY A 281 18.86 -5.12 8.81
N GLY A 282 19.58 -5.07 9.94
CA GLY A 282 19.92 -3.84 10.65
C GLY A 282 18.73 -3.02 11.17
N CYS A 283 17.49 -3.52 11.12
CA CYS A 283 16.32 -2.81 11.67
C CYS A 283 16.14 -3.12 13.16
N THR A 284 16.59 -2.20 14.03
CA THR A 284 16.52 -2.33 15.49
C THR A 284 15.11 -2.20 16.08
N SER A 285 14.14 -1.76 15.28
CA SER A 285 12.73 -1.61 15.66
C SER A 285 11.80 -2.58 14.94
N CYS A 286 12.37 -3.49 14.14
CA CYS A 286 11.61 -4.48 13.41
C CYS A 286 11.65 -5.83 14.10
N ALA A 287 10.55 -6.57 14.00
CA ALA A 287 10.49 -7.96 14.38
C ALA A 287 9.57 -8.71 13.42
N LEU A 288 9.99 -9.91 13.03
CA LEU A 288 9.17 -10.85 12.29
C LEU A 288 8.54 -11.83 13.29
N GLY A 289 7.37 -12.35 12.94
CA GLY A 289 6.78 -13.49 13.64
C GLY A 289 7.38 -14.81 13.15
N ASN A 290 6.58 -15.87 13.10
CA ASN A 290 7.07 -17.15 12.61
C ASN A 290 7.34 -17.08 11.10
N LEU A 291 8.43 -17.67 10.65
CA LEU A 291 8.71 -17.82 9.23
C LEU A 291 7.79 -18.86 8.62
N ILE A 292 7.35 -18.59 7.41
CA ILE A 292 6.47 -19.45 6.62
C ILE A 292 7.22 -19.78 5.34
N ASP A 293 7.14 -21.04 4.94
CA ASP A 293 7.63 -21.52 3.66
C ASP A 293 6.43 -21.84 2.74
N PRO A 294 5.99 -20.88 1.91
CA PRO A 294 4.79 -21.00 1.10
C PRO A 294 5.04 -21.80 -0.20
N ILE A 295 5.81 -22.89 -0.17
CA ILE A 295 6.19 -23.68 -1.37
C ILE A 295 4.97 -23.96 -2.27
N GLY A 296 5.08 -23.61 -3.55
CA GLY A 296 4.04 -23.87 -4.55
C GLY A 296 2.86 -22.88 -4.51
N VAL A 297 2.86 -21.92 -3.59
CA VAL A 297 1.83 -20.87 -3.50
C VAL A 297 2.28 -19.64 -4.31
N PRO A 298 1.39 -18.97 -5.04
CA PRO A 298 1.71 -17.69 -5.66
C PRO A 298 1.93 -16.59 -4.60
N VAL A 299 3.05 -15.89 -4.71
CA VAL A 299 3.48 -14.82 -3.80
C VAL A 299 4.09 -13.66 -4.60
N TYR A 300 4.03 -12.45 -4.06
CA TYR A 300 4.87 -11.37 -4.54
C TYR A 300 6.25 -11.50 -3.93
N SER A 301 7.29 -11.64 -4.75
CA SER A 301 8.67 -11.81 -4.31
C SER A 301 9.63 -10.90 -5.07
N ARG A 302 10.78 -10.65 -4.46
CA ARG A 302 11.94 -9.97 -5.05
C ARG A 302 13.23 -10.48 -4.40
N GLY A 303 14.36 -10.24 -5.06
CA GLY A 303 15.67 -10.64 -4.58
C GLY A 303 16.31 -9.67 -3.61
N TYR A 304 16.20 -8.37 -3.87
CA TYR A 304 16.92 -7.34 -3.12
C TYR A 304 16.04 -6.15 -2.75
N PHE A 305 16.37 -5.43 -1.68
CA PHE A 305 15.67 -4.22 -1.26
C PHE A 305 15.65 -3.18 -2.36
N GLY A 306 14.51 -2.52 -2.49
CA GLY A 306 14.31 -1.52 -3.54
C GLY A 306 13.97 -2.09 -4.91
N GLU A 307 14.16 -3.39 -5.16
CA GLU A 307 13.73 -4.02 -6.41
C GLU A 307 12.21 -4.12 -6.51
N ALA A 308 11.74 -4.27 -7.75
CA ALA A 308 10.32 -4.47 -8.03
C ALA A 308 9.86 -5.86 -7.59
N PHE A 309 8.68 -5.92 -6.99
CA PHE A 309 8.02 -7.18 -6.65
C PHE A 309 7.33 -7.79 -7.86
N ASN A 310 7.54 -9.09 -8.06
CA ASN A 310 6.94 -9.88 -9.13
C ASN A 310 6.08 -10.99 -8.53
N LEU A 311 4.93 -11.27 -9.16
CA LEU A 311 4.11 -12.42 -8.78
C LEU A 311 4.78 -13.69 -9.31
N VAL A 312 5.22 -14.55 -8.41
CA VAL A 312 5.91 -15.81 -8.71
C VAL A 312 5.26 -16.96 -7.95
N THR A 313 5.51 -18.19 -8.38
CA THR A 313 5.22 -19.37 -7.56
C THR A 313 6.41 -19.62 -6.64
N ALA A 314 6.17 -19.59 -5.32
CA ALA A 314 7.21 -19.73 -4.32
C ALA A 314 7.98 -21.05 -4.47
N LYS A 315 9.31 -20.96 -4.42
CA LYS A 315 10.22 -22.11 -4.52
C LYS A 315 10.78 -22.49 -3.16
N ASP A 316 11.01 -23.80 -3.00
CA ASP A 316 11.74 -24.37 -1.88
C ASP A 316 13.11 -23.66 -1.72
N TRP A 317 13.43 -23.25 -0.49
CA TRP A 317 14.65 -22.52 -0.08
C TRP A 317 14.82 -21.07 -0.60
N GLY A 318 13.86 -20.51 -1.33
CA GLY A 318 13.97 -19.17 -1.89
C GLY A 318 13.01 -18.18 -1.21
N ASP A 319 11.71 -18.42 -1.34
CA ASP A 319 10.69 -17.40 -1.08
C ASP A 319 10.10 -17.52 0.32
N LEU A 320 10.77 -16.97 1.34
CA LEU A 320 10.28 -17.01 2.72
C LEU A 320 9.30 -15.86 3.02
N SER A 321 8.19 -16.17 3.68
CA SER A 321 7.29 -15.16 4.25
C SER A 321 7.30 -15.24 5.79
N THR A 322 6.51 -14.38 6.44
CA THR A 322 6.29 -14.46 7.89
C THR A 322 4.82 -14.25 8.24
N ASP A 323 4.35 -14.87 9.32
CA ASP A 323 2.96 -14.74 9.77
C ASP A 323 2.60 -13.30 10.20
N SER A 324 3.60 -12.49 10.55
CA SER A 324 3.40 -11.13 11.02
C SER A 324 4.68 -10.29 11.00
N TYR A 325 4.49 -8.98 10.88
CA TYR A 325 5.53 -7.97 10.90
C TYR A 325 5.26 -6.98 12.04
N ARG A 326 6.32 -6.50 12.68
CA ARG A 326 6.35 -5.27 13.46
C ARG A 326 7.43 -4.39 12.85
N CYS A 327 7.10 -3.20 12.35
CA CYS A 327 8.04 -2.32 11.64
C CYS A 327 8.23 -0.95 12.33
N GLY A 328 7.97 -0.90 13.64
CA GLY A 328 8.09 0.32 14.45
C GLY A 328 7.05 1.41 14.15
N VAL A 329 6.01 1.11 13.36
CA VAL A 329 4.93 2.05 13.01
C VAL A 329 3.56 1.40 13.21
N THR A 330 2.54 2.22 13.45
CA THR A 330 1.14 1.80 13.47
C THR A 330 0.49 2.10 12.13
N ILE A 331 -0.46 1.26 11.73
CA ILE A 331 -1.30 1.47 10.55
C ILE A 331 -2.65 1.99 11.04
N GLN A 332 -2.94 3.27 10.82
CA GLN A 332 -4.18 3.97 11.21
C GLN A 332 -4.50 5.08 10.21
#